data_AF-A0A7J8ZR26-F1
#
_entry.id   AF-A0A7J8ZR26-F1
#
_cell.length_a   1.000
_cell.length_b   1.000
_cell.length_c   1.000
_cell.angle_alpha   90.00
_cell.angle_beta   90.00
_cell.angle_gamma   90.00
#
_symmetry.space_group_name_H-M   'P 1'
#
loop_
_entity.id
_entity.type
_entity.pdbx_description
1 polymer ?
#
loop_
_entity_poly.entity_id
_entity_poly.type
_entity_poly.pdbx_seq_one_letter_code
_entity_poly.pdbx_strand_id
1 'polypeptide(L)'
;MSANFFVYVIVVGQNQDEDIPFTNQSQPKHYKWWIRVISYILFLISGQSAAILLGRLYFDKGGNSKWMATFVQSAGFPILLPFLFYFSPFAKSVPVSVTSVARRPKISTLVFLYSAFGLLLTGDNLMYSYGLLYLPVSTYSLLCATQLAFNAVFSFFLNSQKFSPFILNSVILLTISASLLAVNSDSENASTVSKGKYVIGFLCTVGASATYSLYLSLVQLSFEKVIKRETFSAVLDMQIYPSFVATCGCVVGLFASGEWRSLSKEMKEYKEGKVSYMMTLIFTAVTWQVASIGLLGLIFEVSSLFSNVISTLASPVVPILAVIFFHDKMDGIKAMAMLLAIWGFLSYIYQQYLDDSKSKVKKKMKANSNEASLGLTGQV
;
A
#
# COMPACT_ATOMS: atom_id res chain seq x y z
N MET A 1 -28.62 5.19 -31.26
CA MET A 1 -28.52 4.34 -30.04
C MET A 1 -27.86 5.05 -28.85
N SER A 2 -28.03 6.38 -28.70
CA SER A 2 -27.41 7.18 -27.63
C SER A 2 -28.42 8.02 -26.82
N ALA A 3 -29.65 8.23 -27.32
CA ALA A 3 -30.66 9.04 -26.63
C ALA A 3 -31.55 8.24 -25.64
N ASN A 4 -31.66 6.92 -25.77
CA ASN A 4 -32.53 6.10 -24.91
C ASN A 4 -31.93 5.73 -23.55
N PHE A 5 -30.64 6.01 -23.32
CA PHE A 5 -30.01 5.76 -22.01
C PHE A 5 -30.32 6.88 -21.00
N PHE A 6 -30.47 8.12 -21.47
CA PHE A 6 -30.75 9.26 -20.59
C PHE A 6 -32.22 9.31 -20.12
N VAL A 7 -33.17 8.84 -20.92
CA VAL A 7 -34.59 8.81 -20.55
C VAL A 7 -34.87 7.71 -19.51
N TYR A 8 -34.14 6.59 -19.55
CA TYR A 8 -34.30 5.50 -18.56
C TYR A 8 -33.80 5.92 -17.15
N VAL A 9 -32.87 6.88 -17.07
CA VAL A 9 -32.33 7.40 -15.80
C VAL A 9 -33.28 8.42 -15.14
N ILE A 10 -34.15 9.09 -15.92
CA ILE A 10 -35.07 10.11 -15.38
C ILE A 10 -36.41 9.49 -14.95
N VAL A 11 -36.92 8.48 -15.67
CA VAL A 11 -38.26 7.92 -15.41
C VAL A 11 -38.31 7.00 -14.17
N VAL A 12 -37.18 6.42 -13.74
CA VAL A 12 -37.13 5.58 -12.51
C VAL A 12 -37.02 6.44 -11.24
N GLY A 13 -36.81 7.76 -11.37
CA GLY A 13 -36.63 8.68 -10.24
C GLY A 13 -37.88 9.33 -9.66
N GLN A 14 -39.10 9.00 -10.11
CA GLN A 14 -40.30 9.76 -9.74
C GLN A 14 -41.52 8.99 -9.20
N ASN A 15 -41.46 7.69 -8.90
CA ASN A 15 -42.62 7.00 -8.32
C ASN A 15 -42.26 6.18 -7.08
N GLN A 16 -42.36 6.81 -5.91
CA GLN A 16 -43.04 6.35 -4.68
C GLN A 16 -42.44 7.08 -3.47
N ASP A 17 -42.90 8.31 -3.26
CA ASP A 17 -42.90 8.94 -1.93
C ASP A 17 -44.19 8.48 -1.22
N GLU A 18 -44.06 7.49 -0.34
CA GLU A 18 -44.96 7.36 0.81
C GLU A 18 -44.12 7.62 2.06
N ASP A 19 -44.50 8.69 2.76
CA ASP A 19 -43.86 9.19 3.97
C ASP A 19 -43.83 8.14 5.10
N ILE A 20 -42.63 7.67 5.45
CA ILE A 20 -42.37 6.93 6.69
C ILE A 20 -41.20 7.63 7.40
N PRO A 21 -41.32 8.01 8.69
CA PRO A 21 -40.39 8.91 9.35
C PRO A 21 -38.97 8.34 9.42
N PHE A 22 -38.03 9.12 8.90
CA PHE A 22 -36.60 8.85 8.82
C PHE A 22 -35.99 8.81 10.23
N THR A 23 -35.83 7.62 10.82
CA THR A 23 -35.01 7.44 12.02
C THR A 23 -33.52 7.42 11.62
N ASN A 24 -32.92 8.59 11.75
CA ASN A 24 -31.52 8.91 11.52
C ASN A 24 -30.58 8.24 12.54
N GLN A 25 -30.28 6.94 12.40
CA GLN A 25 -29.29 6.28 13.30
C GLN A 25 -28.13 5.53 12.63
N SER A 26 -27.94 5.60 11.31
CA SER A 26 -26.84 4.89 10.60
C SER A 26 -25.85 5.76 9.81
N GLN A 27 -25.88 7.09 9.95
CA GLN A 27 -25.04 8.03 9.18
C GLN A 27 -23.61 8.29 9.76
N PRO A 28 -23.35 8.41 11.08
CA PRO A 28 -22.07 8.93 11.59
C PRO A 28 -20.88 7.96 11.48
N LYS A 29 -21.13 6.65 11.33
CA LYS A 29 -20.07 5.63 11.21
C LYS A 29 -19.45 5.58 9.80
N HIS A 30 -20.23 5.92 8.77
CA HIS A 30 -19.78 5.78 7.38
C HIS A 30 -18.85 6.93 6.94
N TYR A 31 -19.18 8.17 7.31
CA TYR A 31 -18.32 9.32 7.04
C TYR A 31 -16.95 9.19 7.73
N LYS A 32 -16.93 8.73 8.99
CA LYS A 32 -15.68 8.46 9.72
C LYS A 32 -14.82 7.37 9.07
N TRP A 33 -15.42 6.39 8.40
CA TRP A 33 -14.68 5.37 7.64
C TRP A 33 -14.04 5.96 6.39
N TRP A 34 -14.80 6.74 5.59
CA TRP A 34 -14.26 7.42 4.42
C TRP A 34 -13.13 8.39 4.76
N ILE A 35 -13.24 9.16 5.85
CA ILE A 35 -12.13 10.01 6.31
C ILE A 35 -10.87 9.19 6.58
N ARG A 36 -10.97 8.04 7.26
CA ARG A 36 -9.82 7.18 7.53
C ARG A 36 -9.20 6.66 6.24
N VAL A 37 -10.01 6.13 5.33
CA VAL A 37 -9.55 5.64 4.02
C VAL A 37 -8.85 6.75 3.23
N ILE A 38 -9.44 7.95 3.14
CA ILE A 38 -8.83 9.09 2.46
C ILE A 38 -7.52 9.50 3.14
N SER A 39 -7.48 9.54 4.47
CA SER A 39 -6.24 9.86 5.20
C SER A 39 -5.13 8.85 4.93
N TYR A 40 -5.45 7.56 4.85
CA TYR A 40 -4.47 6.52 4.52
C TYR A 40 -4.00 6.59 3.06
N ILE A 41 -4.89 6.92 2.11
CA ILE A 41 -4.51 7.19 0.72
C ILE A 41 -3.51 8.35 0.65
N LEU A 42 -3.78 9.45 1.36
CA LEU A 42 -2.91 10.62 1.40
C LEU A 42 -1.56 10.29 2.03
N PHE A 43 -1.52 9.56 3.14
CA PHE A 43 -0.29 9.10 3.77
C PHE A 43 0.52 8.19 2.85
N LEU A 44 -0.13 7.26 2.16
CA LEU A 44 0.55 6.34 1.23
C LEU A 44 1.16 7.09 0.05
N ILE A 45 0.36 7.92 -0.65
CA ILE A 45 0.83 8.63 -1.85
C ILE A 45 1.90 9.66 -1.49
N SER A 46 1.68 10.48 -0.46
CA SER A 46 2.65 11.52 -0.07
C SER A 46 3.93 10.90 0.50
N GLY A 47 3.82 9.92 1.39
CA GLY A 47 4.96 9.25 2.01
C GLY A 47 5.82 8.51 0.98
N GLN A 48 5.20 7.71 0.11
CA GLN A 48 5.92 6.95 -0.91
C GLN A 48 6.59 7.88 -1.93
N SER A 49 5.89 8.94 -2.37
CA SER A 49 6.47 9.89 -3.33
C SER A 49 7.68 10.62 -2.74
N ALA A 50 7.56 11.12 -1.50
CA ALA A 50 8.66 11.81 -0.83
C ALA A 50 9.84 10.86 -0.54
N ALA A 51 9.57 9.63 -0.10
CA ALA A 51 10.60 8.63 0.16
C ALA A 51 11.38 8.25 -1.11
N ILE A 52 10.69 8.08 -2.24
CA ILE A 52 11.33 7.80 -3.53
C ILE A 52 12.21 8.97 -3.98
N LEU A 53 11.73 10.21 -3.87
CA LEU A 53 12.50 11.40 -4.23
C LEU A 53 13.74 11.58 -3.36
N LEU A 54 13.62 11.39 -2.04
CA LEU A 54 14.76 11.46 -1.13
C LEU A 54 15.75 10.30 -1.34
N GLY A 55 15.26 9.11 -1.65
CA GLY A 55 16.11 7.97 -2.02
C GLY A 55 16.91 8.24 -3.30
N ARG A 56 16.31 8.89 -4.31
CA ARG A 56 17.05 9.33 -5.51
C ARG A 56 18.09 10.39 -5.17
N LEU A 57 17.71 11.40 -4.39
CA LEU A 57 18.62 12.43 -3.93
C LEU A 57 19.86 11.83 -3.22
N TYR A 58 19.65 10.82 -2.38
CA TYR A 58 20.74 10.08 -1.72
C TYR A 58 21.74 9.50 -2.73
N PHE A 59 21.29 8.77 -3.75
CA PHE A 59 22.19 8.19 -4.74
C PHE A 59 22.83 9.26 -5.66
N ASP A 60 22.06 10.23 -6.13
CA ASP A 60 22.53 11.27 -7.06
C ASP A 60 23.63 12.17 -6.45
N LYS A 61 23.56 12.37 -5.14
CA LYS A 61 24.50 13.20 -4.37
C LYS A 61 25.68 12.42 -3.79
N GLY A 62 25.83 11.14 -4.13
CA GLY A 62 27.04 10.35 -3.85
C GLY A 62 26.87 9.23 -2.82
N GLY A 63 25.64 8.92 -2.39
CA GLY A 63 25.33 7.73 -1.61
C GLY A 63 25.58 6.45 -2.43
N ASN A 64 26.16 5.43 -1.81
CA ASN A 64 26.56 4.20 -2.49
C ASN A 64 26.24 2.92 -1.69
N SER A 65 25.97 3.03 -0.39
CA SER A 65 25.59 1.90 0.45
C SER A 65 24.16 1.44 0.18
N LYS A 66 24.03 0.25 -0.40
CA LYS A 66 22.74 -0.40 -0.63
C LYS A 66 22.07 -0.77 0.68
N TRP A 67 22.85 -1.32 1.61
CA TRP A 67 22.31 -1.69 2.92
C TRP A 67 21.86 -0.48 3.73
N MET A 68 22.49 0.68 3.58
CA MET A 68 21.99 1.92 4.18
C MET A 68 20.64 2.34 3.58
N ALA A 69 20.52 2.32 2.25
CA ALA A 69 19.26 2.61 1.57
C ALA A 69 18.15 1.61 1.93
N THR A 70 18.47 0.33 2.14
CA THR A 70 17.55 -0.71 2.63
C THR A 70 17.17 -0.46 4.10
N PHE A 71 18.17 -0.14 4.94
CA PHE A 71 18.00 0.10 6.38
C PHE A 71 17.01 1.22 6.66
N VAL A 72 17.14 2.36 5.98
CA VAL A 72 16.26 3.52 6.22
C VAL A 72 14.79 3.25 5.95
N GLN A 73 14.44 2.29 5.09
CA GLN A 73 13.03 1.95 4.82
C GLN A 73 12.30 1.44 6.07
N SER A 74 13.01 0.78 6.97
CA SER A 74 12.44 0.18 8.18
C SER A 74 12.91 0.86 9.48
N ALA A 75 14.06 1.52 9.48
CA ALA A 75 14.67 2.11 10.68
C ALA A 75 13.86 3.24 11.33
N GLY A 76 12.89 3.81 10.61
CA GLY A 76 12.03 4.87 11.12
C GLY A 76 10.98 4.40 12.14
N PHE A 77 10.79 3.09 12.34
CA PHE A 77 9.74 2.54 13.22
C PHE A 77 9.68 3.10 14.65
N PRO A 78 10.77 3.55 15.32
CA PRO A 78 10.70 4.07 16.68
C PRO A 78 9.79 5.30 16.81
N ILE A 79 9.61 6.08 15.74
CA ILE A 79 8.69 7.23 15.73
C ILE A 79 7.23 6.83 15.97
N LEU A 80 6.89 5.55 15.78
CA LEU A 80 5.55 5.00 15.95
C LEU A 80 5.27 4.51 17.37
N LEU A 81 6.31 4.35 18.21
CA LEU A 81 6.16 3.87 19.59
C LEU A 81 5.27 4.78 20.45
N PRO A 82 5.36 6.14 20.41
CA PRO A 82 4.46 7.01 21.16
C PRO A 82 2.99 6.80 20.78
N PHE A 83 2.71 6.61 19.49
CA PHE A 83 1.36 6.32 19.01
C PHE A 83 0.87 4.96 19.49
N LEU A 84 1.76 3.95 19.53
CA LEU A 84 1.42 2.64 20.07
C LEU A 84 1.01 2.74 21.53
N PHE A 85 1.75 3.47 22.37
CA PHE A 85 1.39 3.66 23.77
C PHE A 85 0.08 4.45 23.95
N TYR A 86 -0.17 5.45 23.11
CA TYR A 86 -1.40 6.24 23.15
C TYR A 86 -2.65 5.43 22.76
N PHE A 87 -2.54 4.59 21.74
CA PHE A 87 -3.66 3.79 21.22
C PHE A 87 -3.76 2.38 21.84
N SER A 88 -2.78 1.97 22.64
CA SER A 88 -2.79 0.67 23.31
C SER A 88 -3.90 0.62 24.37
N PRO A 89 -4.76 -0.41 24.35
CA PRO A 89 -5.81 -0.57 25.34
C PRO A 89 -5.29 -0.93 26.75
N PHE A 90 -3.97 -1.08 26.94
CA PHE A 90 -3.37 -1.39 28.25
C PHE A 90 -3.67 -0.31 29.31
N ALA A 91 -4.03 0.91 28.91
CA ALA A 91 -4.37 2.01 29.81
C ALA A 91 -5.85 2.06 30.26
N LYS A 92 -6.74 1.19 29.75
CA LYS A 92 -8.15 1.16 30.18
C LYS A 92 -8.50 -0.18 30.81
N SER A 93 -8.17 -0.31 32.10
CA SER A 93 -8.74 -1.32 32.99
C SER A 93 -10.25 -1.08 33.13
N VAL A 94 -11.04 -1.65 32.21
CA VAL A 94 -12.48 -1.77 32.38
C VAL A 94 -12.77 -3.20 32.86
N PRO A 95 -13.47 -3.40 34.00
CA PRO A 95 -13.86 -4.73 34.44
C PRO A 95 -14.79 -5.36 33.41
N VAL A 96 -14.43 -6.55 32.94
CA VAL A 96 -15.10 -7.25 31.84
C VAL A 96 -16.38 -7.93 32.33
N SER A 97 -17.52 -7.44 31.86
CA SER A 97 -18.76 -8.23 31.78
C SER A 97 -18.70 -9.13 30.54
N VAL A 98 -19.00 -10.41 30.73
CA VAL A 98 -18.81 -11.52 29.80
C VAL A 98 -19.78 -11.44 28.61
N THR A 99 -19.26 -11.46 27.37
CA THR A 99 -19.75 -12.26 26.22
C THR A 99 -19.00 -11.92 24.92
N SER A 100 -18.00 -12.76 24.60
CA SER A 100 -17.42 -13.10 23.28
C SER A 100 -15.91 -13.26 23.44
N VAL A 101 -15.48 -14.48 23.76
CA VAL A 101 -14.06 -14.82 23.88
C VAL A 101 -13.48 -14.90 22.46
N ALA A 102 -13.14 -13.74 21.89
CA ALA A 102 -12.16 -13.70 20.80
C ALA A 102 -10.83 -14.19 21.42
N ARG A 103 -10.55 -15.49 21.25
CA ARG A 103 -9.34 -16.14 21.77
C ARG A 103 -8.12 -15.35 21.26
N ARG A 104 -7.42 -14.68 22.18
CA ARG A 104 -6.22 -13.90 21.85
C ARG A 104 -5.22 -14.80 21.10
N PRO A 105 -4.57 -14.33 20.03
CA PRO A 105 -3.56 -15.11 19.33
C PRO A 105 -2.43 -15.49 20.29
N LYS A 106 -1.89 -16.70 20.12
CA LYS A 106 -0.75 -17.17 20.91
C LYS A 106 0.45 -16.27 20.63
N ILE A 107 1.17 -15.87 21.68
CA ILE A 107 2.34 -14.99 21.57
C ILE A 107 3.41 -15.61 20.65
N SER A 108 3.62 -16.93 20.73
CA SER A 108 4.55 -17.63 19.84
C SER A 108 4.17 -17.51 18.36
N THR A 109 2.87 -17.53 18.05
CA THR A 109 2.36 -17.34 16.68
C THR A 109 2.60 -15.91 16.21
N LEU A 110 2.40 -14.90 17.07
CA LEU A 110 2.68 -13.51 16.74
C LEU A 110 4.18 -13.25 16.52
N VAL A 111 5.04 -13.80 17.38
CA VAL A 111 6.50 -13.69 17.23
C VAL A 111 6.94 -14.29 15.91
N PHE A 112 6.51 -15.53 15.61
CA PHE A 112 6.82 -16.17 14.33
C PHE A 112 6.32 -15.33 13.14
N LEU A 113 5.08 -14.84 13.22
CA LEU A 113 4.47 -14.04 12.19
C LEU A 113 5.27 -12.75 11.91
N TYR A 114 5.54 -11.96 12.95
CA TYR A 114 6.27 -10.70 12.79
C TYR A 114 7.73 -10.91 12.37
N SER A 115 8.38 -11.97 12.86
CA SER A 115 9.71 -12.35 12.39
C SER A 115 9.71 -12.74 10.91
N ALA A 116 8.74 -13.55 10.46
CA ALA A 116 8.62 -13.93 9.07
C ALA A 116 8.38 -12.73 8.16
N PHE A 117 7.49 -11.80 8.55
CA PHE A 117 7.25 -10.57 7.80
C PHE A 117 8.47 -9.65 7.76
N GLY A 118 9.20 -9.49 8.86
CA GLY A 118 10.42 -8.69 8.89
C GLY A 118 11.50 -9.25 7.97
N LEU A 119 11.70 -10.58 7.98
CA LEU A 119 12.65 -11.24 7.07
C LEU A 119 12.20 -11.14 5.61
N LEU A 120 10.90 -11.29 5.34
CA LEU A 120 10.33 -11.14 4.00
C LEU A 120 10.58 -9.70 3.48
N LEU A 121 10.38 -8.69 4.33
CA LEU A 121 10.62 -7.28 4.01
C LEU A 121 12.10 -7.01 3.73
N THR A 122 13.02 -7.58 4.53
CA THR A 122 14.47 -7.46 4.25
C THR A 122 14.82 -8.09 2.90
N GLY A 123 14.29 -9.28 2.60
CA GLY A 123 14.51 -9.95 1.33
C GLY A 123 13.98 -9.15 0.14
N ASP A 124 12.76 -8.64 0.24
CA ASP A 124 12.09 -7.84 -0.79
C ASP A 124 12.88 -6.57 -1.11
N ASN A 125 13.25 -5.80 -0.08
CA ASN A 125 14.01 -4.56 -0.23
C ASN A 125 15.41 -4.81 -0.84
N LEU A 126 16.05 -5.94 -0.50
CA LEU A 126 17.31 -6.34 -1.09
C LEU A 126 17.15 -6.68 -2.58
N MET A 127 16.10 -7.43 -2.94
CA MET A 127 15.81 -7.76 -4.35
C MET A 127 15.54 -6.49 -5.18
N TYR A 128 14.76 -5.53 -4.66
CA TYR A 128 14.55 -4.24 -5.33
C TYR A 128 15.85 -3.45 -5.49
N SER A 129 16.73 -3.47 -4.49
CA SER A 129 18.04 -2.81 -4.57
C SER A 129 18.93 -3.41 -5.67
N TYR A 130 18.93 -4.73 -5.84
CA TYR A 130 19.61 -5.39 -6.96
C TYR A 130 19.00 -5.05 -8.33
N GLY A 131 17.67 -4.99 -8.39
CA GLY A 131 16.93 -4.55 -9.57
C GLY A 131 17.34 -3.15 -10.00
N LEU A 132 17.31 -2.19 -9.07
CA LEU A 132 17.64 -0.80 -9.32
C LEU A 132 19.11 -0.62 -9.74
N LEU A 133 20.02 -1.45 -9.23
CA LEU A 133 21.44 -1.40 -9.54
C LEU A 133 21.78 -1.94 -10.94
N TYR A 134 21.13 -3.02 -11.37
CA TYR A 134 21.53 -3.77 -12.57
C TYR A 134 20.62 -3.58 -13.79
N LEU A 135 19.43 -3.00 -13.61
CA LEU A 135 18.50 -2.77 -14.70
C LEU A 135 18.43 -1.29 -15.08
N PRO A 136 18.20 -0.99 -16.37
CA PRO A 136 17.73 0.33 -16.77
C PRO A 136 16.44 0.71 -16.03
N VAL A 137 16.27 1.99 -15.72
CA VAL A 137 15.11 2.52 -14.96
C VAL A 137 13.78 2.14 -15.61
N SER A 138 13.74 2.13 -16.95
CA SER A 138 12.60 1.69 -17.75
C SER A 138 12.25 0.22 -17.49
N THR A 139 13.23 -0.67 -17.61
CA THR A 139 13.05 -2.11 -17.37
C THR A 139 12.63 -2.37 -15.93
N TYR A 140 13.31 -1.75 -14.96
CA TYR A 140 12.98 -1.87 -13.55
C TYR A 140 11.52 -1.49 -13.28
N SER A 141 11.07 -0.33 -13.78
CA SER A 141 9.70 0.16 -13.58
C SER A 141 8.64 -0.75 -14.22
N LEU A 142 8.93 -1.31 -15.40
CA LEU A 142 8.04 -2.27 -16.06
C LEU A 142 7.88 -3.56 -15.25
N LEU A 143 8.99 -4.07 -14.70
CA LEU A 143 8.94 -5.27 -13.86
C LEU A 143 8.21 -4.99 -12.54
N CYS A 144 8.41 -3.83 -11.92
CA CYS A 144 7.64 -3.40 -10.75
C CYS A 144 6.13 -3.39 -11.03
N ALA A 145 5.69 -2.99 -12.22
CA ALA A 145 4.27 -2.98 -12.59
C ALA A 145 3.60 -4.37 -12.52
N THR A 146 4.38 -5.45 -12.68
CA THR A 146 3.87 -6.82 -12.58
C THR A 146 3.32 -7.17 -11.19
N GLN A 147 3.65 -6.37 -10.16
CA GLN A 147 3.08 -6.51 -8.81
C GLN A 147 1.55 -6.44 -8.79
N LEU A 148 0.92 -5.69 -9.70
CA LEU A 148 -0.55 -5.63 -9.75
C LEU A 148 -1.15 -6.96 -10.17
N ALA A 149 -0.54 -7.62 -11.16
CA ALA A 149 -0.97 -8.95 -11.62
C ALA A 149 -0.74 -10.01 -10.54
N PHE A 150 0.44 -10.03 -9.92
CA PHE A 150 0.72 -10.98 -8.83
C PHE A 150 -0.21 -10.77 -7.64
N ASN A 151 -0.50 -9.53 -7.26
CA ASN A 151 -1.43 -9.26 -6.16
C ASN A 151 -2.85 -9.72 -6.50
N ALA A 152 -3.33 -9.49 -7.73
CA ALA A 152 -4.63 -10.01 -8.14
C ALA A 152 -4.70 -11.54 -7.98
N VAL A 153 -3.65 -12.26 -8.39
CA VAL A 153 -3.56 -13.72 -8.22
C VAL A 153 -3.54 -14.11 -6.74
N PHE A 154 -2.65 -13.54 -5.93
CA PHE A 154 -2.54 -13.90 -4.52
C PHE A 154 -3.78 -13.52 -3.72
N SER A 155 -4.38 -12.37 -3.98
CA SER A 155 -5.62 -11.93 -3.32
C SER A 155 -6.82 -12.80 -3.73
N PHE A 156 -6.84 -13.33 -4.96
CA PHE A 156 -7.83 -14.36 -5.34
C PHE A 156 -7.69 -15.62 -4.48
N PHE A 157 -6.48 -16.19 -4.43
CA PHE A 157 -6.25 -17.50 -3.81
C PHE A 157 -6.20 -17.46 -2.28
N LEU A 158 -5.49 -16.49 -1.69
CA LEU A 158 -5.25 -16.40 -0.25
C LEU A 158 -6.40 -15.70 0.49
N ASN A 159 -6.91 -14.62 -0.09
CA ASN A 159 -7.93 -13.77 0.53
C ASN A 159 -9.34 -14.04 0.01
N SER A 160 -9.49 -14.93 -0.99
CA SER A 160 -10.79 -15.22 -1.62
C SER A 160 -11.50 -13.96 -2.13
N GLN A 161 -10.72 -12.98 -2.62
CA GLN A 161 -11.24 -11.71 -3.10
C GLN A 161 -12.02 -11.92 -4.41
N LYS A 162 -13.24 -11.38 -4.47
CA LYS A 162 -14.08 -11.46 -5.67
C LYS A 162 -13.69 -10.38 -6.67
N PHE A 163 -13.33 -10.78 -7.88
CA PHE A 163 -13.03 -9.86 -8.96
C PHE A 163 -14.30 -9.45 -9.70
N SER A 164 -14.56 -8.15 -9.74
CA SER A 164 -15.52 -7.54 -10.65
C SER A 164 -14.81 -7.19 -11.97
N PRO A 165 -15.51 -7.16 -13.13
CA PRO A 165 -14.94 -6.69 -14.40
C PRO A 165 -14.25 -5.33 -14.30
N PHE A 166 -14.75 -4.43 -13.44
CA PHE A 166 -14.14 -3.12 -13.21
C PHE A 166 -12.79 -3.20 -12.49
N ILE A 167 -12.62 -4.14 -11.55
CA ILE A 167 -11.34 -4.37 -10.86
C ILE A 167 -10.30 -4.90 -11.85
N LEU A 168 -10.69 -5.85 -12.70
CA LEU A 168 -9.81 -6.36 -13.76
C LEU A 168 -9.43 -5.26 -14.74
N ASN A 169 -10.40 -4.45 -15.17
CA ASN A 169 -10.15 -3.31 -16.03
C ASN A 169 -9.15 -2.32 -15.41
N SER A 170 -9.33 -1.97 -14.13
CA SER A 170 -8.40 -1.10 -13.39
C SER A 170 -6.99 -1.68 -13.30
N VAL A 171 -6.85 -2.97 -13.00
CA VAL A 171 -5.54 -3.65 -12.94
C VAL A 171 -4.86 -3.61 -14.30
N ILE A 172 -5.58 -3.89 -15.39
CA ILE A 172 -5.04 -3.86 -16.76
C ILE A 172 -4.61 -2.43 -17.12
N LEU A 173 -5.46 -1.43 -16.89
CA LEU A 173 -5.18 -0.03 -17.20
C LEU A 173 -3.98 0.52 -16.43
N LEU A 174 -3.86 0.20 -15.14
CA LEU A 174 -2.72 0.61 -14.31
C LEU A 174 -1.43 -0.10 -14.71
N THR A 175 -1.52 -1.36 -15.12
CA THR A 175 -0.36 -2.10 -15.65
C THR A 175 0.12 -1.49 -16.96
N ILE A 176 -0.80 -1.15 -17.88
CA ILE A 176 -0.48 -0.46 -19.13
C ILE A 176 0.12 0.92 -18.87
N SER A 177 -0.46 1.70 -17.94
CA SER A 177 0.05 3.01 -17.54
C SER A 177 1.48 2.92 -17.00
N ALA A 178 1.74 2.02 -16.05
CA ALA A 178 3.07 1.82 -15.50
C ALA A 178 4.07 1.35 -16.57
N SER A 179 3.62 0.51 -17.52
CA SER A 179 4.43 0.06 -18.66
C SER A 179 4.78 1.20 -19.63
N LEU A 180 3.84 2.12 -19.90
CA LEU A 180 4.08 3.30 -20.74
C LEU A 180 5.06 4.28 -20.08
N LEU A 181 4.94 4.52 -18.77
CA LEU A 181 5.91 5.32 -18.00
C LEU A 181 7.30 4.69 -18.04
N ALA A 182 7.36 3.36 -17.92
CA ALA A 182 8.60 2.61 -18.02
C ALA A 182 9.28 2.81 -19.39
N VAL A 183 8.57 2.55 -20.50
CA VAL A 183 9.15 2.63 -21.86
C VAL A 183 9.63 4.03 -22.23
N ASN A 184 9.04 5.08 -21.65
CA ASN A 184 9.34 6.48 -21.98
C ASN A 184 10.20 7.23 -20.94
N SER A 185 10.95 6.49 -20.13
CA SER A 185 12.04 7.09 -19.35
C SER A 185 13.27 7.16 -20.25
N ASP A 186 13.82 8.37 -20.46
CA ASP A 186 14.91 8.66 -21.39
C ASP A 186 15.97 7.56 -21.32
N SER A 187 16.18 6.88 -22.45
CA SER A 187 17.10 5.75 -22.57
C SER A 187 18.55 6.21 -22.59
N GLU A 188 18.97 6.93 -21.56
CA GLU A 188 20.38 7.19 -21.31
C GLU A 188 20.89 6.11 -20.33
N ASN A 189 21.96 5.41 -20.73
CA ASN A 189 22.66 4.32 -20.01
C ASN A 189 22.29 2.88 -20.41
N ALA A 190 21.96 2.62 -21.68
CA ALA A 190 22.03 1.28 -22.24
C ALA A 190 23.48 0.90 -22.65
N SER A 191 24.47 1.04 -21.77
CA SER A 191 25.85 0.62 -22.09
C SER A 191 26.77 0.54 -20.87
N THR A 192 26.76 -0.58 -20.12
CA THR A 192 27.95 -1.10 -19.36
C THR A 192 27.71 -2.33 -18.47
N VAL A 193 26.49 -2.87 -18.36
CA VAL A 193 26.24 -4.00 -17.43
C VAL A 193 26.45 -5.36 -18.13
N SER A 194 27.26 -6.24 -17.53
CA SER A 194 27.46 -7.62 -17.99
C SER A 194 26.12 -8.38 -18.07
N LYS A 195 25.94 -9.21 -19.12
CA LYS A 195 24.71 -10.01 -19.34
C LYS A 195 24.27 -10.78 -18.09
N GLY A 196 25.21 -11.31 -17.31
CA GLY A 196 24.89 -12.05 -16.07
C GLY A 196 24.28 -11.16 -14.98
N LYS A 197 24.80 -9.94 -14.79
CA LYS A 197 24.27 -8.98 -13.82
C LYS A 197 22.87 -8.50 -14.22
N TYR A 198 22.64 -8.30 -15.51
CA TYR A 198 21.31 -7.96 -16.02
C TYR A 198 20.28 -9.05 -15.72
N VAL A 199 20.60 -10.33 -15.95
CA VAL A 199 19.70 -11.46 -15.62
C VAL A 199 19.40 -11.53 -14.13
N ILE A 200 20.42 -11.32 -13.28
CA ILE A 200 20.23 -11.26 -11.82
C ILE A 200 19.27 -10.11 -11.47
N GLY A 201 19.50 -8.92 -12.00
CA GLY A 201 18.60 -7.77 -11.79
C GLY A 201 17.17 -8.08 -12.21
N PHE A 202 16.97 -8.67 -13.39
CA PHE A 202 15.66 -9.04 -13.91
C PHE A 202 14.92 -10.02 -12.99
N LEU A 203 15.57 -11.14 -12.65
CA LEU A 203 14.98 -12.16 -11.77
C LEU A 203 14.71 -11.61 -10.37
N CYS A 204 15.61 -10.79 -9.83
CA CYS A 204 15.41 -10.10 -8.56
C CYS A 204 14.20 -9.17 -8.61
N THR A 205 14.03 -8.35 -9.64
CA THR A 205 12.87 -7.43 -9.69
C THR A 205 11.55 -8.15 -9.86
N VAL A 206 11.47 -9.18 -10.71
CA VAL A 206 10.26 -10.02 -10.82
C VAL A 206 9.96 -10.72 -9.49
N GLY A 207 11.00 -11.26 -8.85
CA GLY A 207 10.91 -11.88 -7.53
C GLY A 207 10.43 -10.88 -6.46
N ALA A 208 10.91 -9.65 -6.48
CA ALA A 208 10.49 -8.58 -5.58
C ALA A 208 9.01 -8.22 -5.81
N SER A 209 8.58 -8.02 -7.04
CA SER A 209 7.17 -7.72 -7.34
C SER A 209 6.22 -8.84 -6.90
N ALA A 210 6.62 -10.10 -7.07
CA ALA A 210 5.87 -11.24 -6.54
C ALA A 210 5.88 -11.27 -5.00
N THR A 211 7.04 -11.05 -4.38
CA THR A 211 7.22 -11.07 -2.92
C THR A 211 6.43 -9.95 -2.23
N TYR A 212 6.51 -8.72 -2.75
CA TYR A 212 5.72 -7.57 -2.30
C TYR A 212 4.21 -7.85 -2.41
N SER A 213 3.77 -8.41 -3.52
CA SER A 213 2.36 -8.77 -3.71
C SER A 213 1.89 -9.84 -2.73
N LEU A 214 2.71 -10.86 -2.51
CA LEU A 214 2.47 -11.90 -1.53
C LEU A 214 2.44 -11.32 -0.11
N TYR A 215 3.36 -10.41 0.22
CA TYR A 215 3.40 -9.68 1.49
C TYR A 215 2.06 -8.99 1.76
N LEU A 216 1.54 -8.22 0.80
CA LEU A 216 0.25 -7.53 0.94
C LEU A 216 -0.91 -8.49 1.23
N SER A 217 -1.02 -9.58 0.47
CA SER A 217 -2.08 -10.58 0.66
C SER A 217 -1.94 -11.32 2.00
N LEU A 218 -0.72 -11.64 2.42
CA LEU A 218 -0.43 -12.26 3.73
C LEU A 218 -0.74 -11.33 4.89
N VAL A 219 -0.45 -10.02 4.77
CA VAL A 219 -0.83 -9.01 5.79
C VAL A 219 -2.36 -9.01 5.96
N GLN A 220 -3.11 -8.94 4.86
CA GLN A 220 -4.58 -8.98 4.91
C GLN A 220 -5.07 -10.28 5.57
N LEU A 221 -4.54 -11.44 5.16
CA LEU A 221 -4.89 -12.73 5.75
C LEU A 221 -4.56 -12.79 7.24
N SER A 222 -3.45 -12.16 7.65
CA SER A 222 -3.03 -12.09 9.05
C SER A 222 -4.00 -11.25 9.89
N PHE A 223 -4.48 -10.12 9.37
CA PHE A 223 -5.53 -9.34 10.04
C PHE A 223 -6.82 -10.15 10.20
N GLU A 224 -7.28 -10.81 9.13
CA GLU A 224 -8.54 -11.55 9.11
C GLU A 224 -8.52 -12.83 9.95
N LYS A 225 -7.42 -13.61 9.88
CA LYS A 225 -7.36 -14.97 10.45
C LYS A 225 -6.55 -15.10 11.73
N VAL A 226 -5.53 -14.28 11.95
CA VAL A 226 -4.59 -14.43 13.08
C VAL A 226 -4.81 -13.35 14.13
N ILE A 227 -4.70 -12.09 13.74
CA ILE A 227 -4.73 -10.95 14.66
C ILE A 227 -6.16 -10.73 15.17
N LYS A 228 -7.17 -10.74 14.29
CA LYS A 228 -8.61 -10.61 14.62
C LYS A 228 -8.94 -9.42 15.53
N ARG A 229 -8.07 -8.40 15.57
CA ARG A 229 -8.26 -7.18 16.35
C ARG A 229 -8.60 -6.06 15.38
N GLU A 230 -9.80 -5.52 15.53
CA GLU A 230 -10.26 -4.39 14.73
C GLU A 230 -9.82 -3.04 15.34
N THR A 231 -8.53 -2.91 15.68
CA THR A 231 -8.01 -1.68 16.31
C THR A 231 -6.82 -1.12 15.55
N PHE A 232 -6.67 0.22 15.58
CA PHE A 232 -5.50 0.89 15.00
C PHE A 232 -4.18 0.42 15.64
N SER A 233 -4.20 0.00 16.92
CA SER A 233 -3.05 -0.63 17.57
C SER A 233 -2.57 -1.88 16.84
N ALA A 234 -3.46 -2.65 16.21
CA ALA A 234 -3.06 -3.83 15.43
C ALA A 234 -2.28 -3.44 14.16
N VAL A 235 -2.64 -2.33 13.52
CA VAL A 235 -1.92 -1.76 12.38
C VAL A 235 -0.52 -1.30 12.83
N LEU A 236 -0.43 -0.64 13.98
CA LEU A 236 0.85 -0.23 14.55
C LEU A 236 1.73 -1.42 14.95
N ASP A 237 1.17 -2.47 15.57
CA ASP A 237 1.89 -3.70 15.88
C ASP A 237 2.45 -4.35 14.59
N MET A 238 1.61 -4.43 13.56
CA MET A 238 1.96 -4.99 12.25
C MET A 238 3.00 -4.15 11.49
N GLN A 239 3.18 -2.88 11.86
CA GLN A 239 4.26 -2.05 11.34
C GLN A 239 5.54 -2.18 12.18
N ILE A 240 5.44 -2.03 13.50
CA ILE A 240 6.57 -1.86 14.41
C ILE A 240 7.39 -3.14 14.52
N TYR A 241 6.76 -4.29 14.79
CA TYR A 241 7.51 -5.52 15.04
C TYR A 241 8.21 -6.07 13.79
N PRO A 242 7.56 -6.15 12.61
CA PRO A 242 8.27 -6.51 11.38
C PRO A 242 9.37 -5.52 11.01
N SER A 243 9.15 -4.21 11.19
CA SER A 243 10.18 -3.20 10.91
C SER A 243 11.38 -3.32 11.83
N PHE A 244 11.18 -3.67 13.11
CA PHE A 244 12.29 -3.95 14.04
C PHE A 244 13.14 -5.12 13.54
N VAL A 245 12.50 -6.24 13.19
CA VAL A 245 13.20 -7.43 12.66
C VAL A 245 13.91 -7.09 11.35
N ALA A 246 13.26 -6.36 10.45
CA ALA A 246 13.84 -5.94 9.19
C ALA A 246 15.06 -5.03 9.39
N THR A 247 14.98 -4.11 10.36
CA THR A 247 16.09 -3.23 10.76
C THR A 247 17.28 -4.05 11.25
N CYS A 248 17.06 -5.04 12.13
CA CYS A 248 18.10 -5.96 12.57
C CYS A 248 18.72 -6.74 11.40
N GLY A 249 17.89 -7.25 10.48
CA GLY A 249 18.35 -7.93 9.27
C GLY A 249 19.22 -7.03 8.39
N CYS A 250 18.84 -5.77 8.21
CA CYS A 250 19.63 -4.78 7.47
C CYS A 250 20.96 -4.47 8.14
N VAL A 251 20.99 -4.38 9.48
CA VAL A 251 22.24 -4.19 10.25
C VAL A 251 23.17 -5.38 10.05
N VAL A 252 22.67 -6.60 10.16
CA VAL A 252 23.46 -7.82 9.90
C VAL A 252 24.01 -7.81 8.46
N GLY A 253 23.18 -7.47 7.48
CA GLY A 253 23.59 -7.35 6.07
C GLY A 253 24.65 -6.27 5.84
N LEU A 254 24.52 -5.11 6.48
CA LEU A 254 25.47 -4.01 6.44
C LEU A 254 26.84 -4.43 6.99
N PHE A 255 26.86 -5.18 8.09
CA PHE A 255 28.10 -5.71 8.68
C PHE A 255 28.71 -6.82 7.83
N ALA A 256 27.90 -7.78 7.37
CA ALA A 256 28.35 -8.92 6.58
C ALA A 256 28.88 -8.52 5.19
N SER A 257 28.31 -7.47 4.57
CA SER A 257 28.77 -6.94 3.28
C SER A 257 30.03 -6.07 3.39
N GLY A 258 30.40 -5.63 4.59
CA GLY A 258 31.51 -4.71 4.82
C GLY A 258 31.23 -3.25 4.45
N GLU A 259 30.03 -2.91 3.97
CA GLU A 259 29.63 -1.55 3.58
C GLU A 259 29.71 -0.55 4.75
N TRP A 260 29.60 -1.04 6.00
CA TRP A 260 29.75 -0.20 7.19
C TRP A 260 31.08 0.57 7.24
N ARG A 261 32.17 0.03 6.65
CA ARG A 261 33.49 0.67 6.64
C ARG A 261 33.54 1.90 5.75
N SER A 262 32.77 1.92 4.66
CA SER A 262 32.75 3.02 3.70
C SER A 262 31.77 4.15 4.07
N LEU A 263 30.82 3.92 4.99
CA LEU A 263 29.81 4.92 5.35
C LEU A 263 30.38 6.25 5.86
N SER A 264 31.46 6.21 6.64
CA SER A 264 32.11 7.44 7.14
C SER A 264 32.71 8.26 5.99
N LYS A 265 33.26 7.58 4.98
CA LYS A 265 33.80 8.21 3.78
C LYS A 265 32.67 8.76 2.91
N GLU A 266 31.63 7.95 2.68
CA GLU A 266 30.43 8.34 1.93
C GLU A 266 29.79 9.61 2.49
N MET A 267 29.57 9.67 3.81
CA MET A 267 29.00 10.86 4.45
C MET A 267 29.90 12.10 4.30
N LYS A 268 31.24 11.94 4.28
CA LYS A 268 32.19 13.05 4.09
C LYS A 268 32.22 13.54 2.64
N GLU A 269 32.06 12.64 1.68
CA GLU A 269 32.14 12.90 0.24
C GLU A 269 30.79 13.24 -0.39
N TYR A 270 29.70 13.18 0.39
CA TYR A 270 28.37 13.56 -0.07
C TYR A 270 28.34 15.01 -0.56
N LYS A 271 27.86 15.23 -1.79
CA LYS A 271 27.98 16.52 -2.51
C LYS A 271 27.37 17.70 -1.75
N GLU A 272 26.26 17.46 -1.04
CA GLU A 272 25.52 18.48 -0.27
C GLU A 272 26.00 18.58 1.20
N GLY A 273 27.05 17.85 1.57
CA GLY A 273 27.63 17.83 2.91
C GLY A 273 26.96 16.87 3.89
N LYS A 274 27.60 16.71 5.06
CA LYS A 274 27.24 15.70 6.08
C LYS A 274 25.85 15.89 6.67
N VAL A 275 25.44 17.15 6.91
CA VAL A 275 24.14 17.46 7.50
C VAL A 275 23.02 17.10 6.52
N SER A 276 23.20 17.45 5.24
CA SER A 276 22.26 17.10 4.18
C SER A 276 22.14 15.57 4.05
N TYR A 277 23.27 14.84 4.05
CA TYR A 277 23.26 13.37 4.06
C TYR A 277 22.42 12.78 5.21
N MET A 278 22.63 13.24 6.45
CA MET A 278 21.88 12.80 7.62
C MET A 278 20.39 13.15 7.51
N MET A 279 20.07 14.37 7.09
CA MET A 279 18.69 14.80 6.89
C MET A 279 17.98 13.98 5.81
N THR A 280 18.64 13.72 4.67
CA THR A 280 18.08 12.86 3.61
C THR A 280 17.72 11.48 4.16
N LEU A 281 18.62 10.84 4.91
CA LEU A 281 18.35 9.52 5.49
C LEU A 281 17.22 9.54 6.53
N ILE A 282 17.21 10.54 7.42
CA ILE A 282 16.17 10.68 8.46
C ILE A 282 14.80 10.92 7.84
N PHE A 283 14.68 11.88 6.91
CA PHE A 283 13.42 12.16 6.25
C PHE A 283 12.96 10.99 5.37
N THR A 284 13.89 10.26 4.74
CA THR A 284 13.58 9.03 4.02
C THR A 284 12.95 8.01 4.97
N ALA A 285 13.55 7.79 6.14
CA ALA A 285 13.01 6.86 7.13
C ALA A 285 11.62 7.27 7.64
N VAL A 286 11.42 8.56 7.95
CA VAL A 286 10.13 9.09 8.42
C VAL A 286 9.05 8.94 7.34
N THR A 287 9.34 9.34 6.10
CA THR A 287 8.38 9.26 4.99
C THR A 287 8.01 7.82 4.63
N TRP A 288 8.95 6.88 4.74
CA TRP A 288 8.64 5.45 4.64
C TRP A 288 7.70 4.95 5.74
N GLN A 289 7.81 5.44 6.98
CA GLN A 289 6.85 5.06 8.03
C GLN A 289 5.45 5.60 7.75
N VAL A 290 5.36 6.85 7.28
CA VAL A 290 4.07 7.45 6.88
C VAL A 290 3.44 6.63 5.76
N ALA A 291 4.22 6.29 4.73
CA ALA A 291 3.77 5.44 3.62
C ALA A 291 3.28 4.07 4.12
N SER A 292 4.03 3.45 5.03
CA SER A 292 3.74 2.11 5.54
C SER A 292 2.47 2.07 6.39
N ILE A 293 2.22 3.11 7.21
CA ILE A 293 0.94 3.24 7.94
C ILE A 293 -0.22 3.40 6.96
N GLY A 294 -0.06 4.23 5.92
CA GLY A 294 -1.05 4.39 4.87
C GLY A 294 -1.37 3.06 4.19
N LEU A 295 -0.32 2.32 3.80
CA LEU A 295 -0.43 0.99 3.18
C LEU A 295 -1.18 0.01 4.11
N LEU A 296 -0.65 -0.24 5.30
CA LEU A 296 -1.24 -1.21 6.24
C LEU A 296 -2.65 -0.81 6.68
N GLY A 297 -2.92 0.48 6.83
CA GLY A 297 -4.24 1.02 7.13
C GLY A 297 -5.27 0.73 6.02
N LEU A 298 -4.88 0.86 4.75
CA LEU A 298 -5.75 0.50 3.62
C LEU A 298 -5.98 -0.99 3.50
N ILE A 299 -4.95 -1.81 3.77
CA ILE A 299 -5.11 -3.27 3.80
C ILE A 299 -6.12 -3.66 4.88
N PHE A 300 -6.00 -3.04 6.05
CA PHE A 300 -6.84 -3.31 7.20
C PHE A 300 -8.30 -2.83 7.03
N GLU A 301 -8.53 -1.64 6.46
CA GLU A 301 -9.88 -1.08 6.29
C GLU A 301 -10.59 -1.53 4.99
N VAL A 302 -9.85 -1.90 3.95
CA VAL A 302 -10.40 -2.17 2.60
C VAL A 302 -9.93 -3.51 2.04
N SER A 303 -8.68 -3.62 1.59
CA SER A 303 -8.05 -4.84 1.07
C SER A 303 -6.61 -4.60 0.63
N SER A 304 -5.85 -5.69 0.52
CA SER A 304 -4.50 -5.73 -0.06
C SER A 304 -4.46 -5.28 -1.52
N LEU A 305 -5.43 -5.71 -2.33
CA LEU A 305 -5.53 -5.29 -3.73
C LEU A 305 -5.77 -3.79 -3.86
N PHE A 306 -6.70 -3.24 -3.06
CA PHE A 306 -6.95 -1.80 -3.07
C PHE A 306 -5.69 -1.01 -2.69
N SER A 307 -5.05 -1.42 -1.60
CA SER A 307 -3.81 -0.78 -1.15
C SER A 307 -2.72 -0.78 -2.23
N ASN A 308 -2.56 -1.88 -2.97
CA ASN A 308 -1.58 -1.98 -4.06
C ASN A 308 -1.92 -1.08 -5.25
N VAL A 309 -3.21 -1.02 -5.60
CA VAL A 309 -3.72 -0.10 -6.63
C VAL A 309 -3.39 1.34 -6.24
N ILE A 310 -3.64 1.75 -4.99
CA ILE A 310 -3.30 3.10 -4.50
C ILE A 310 -1.78 3.33 -4.50
N SER A 311 -0.98 2.37 -4.03
CA SER A 311 0.48 2.48 -4.03
C SER A 311 1.04 2.66 -5.45
N THR A 312 0.46 1.98 -6.44
CA THR A 312 0.88 2.10 -7.84
C THR A 312 0.51 3.46 -8.45
N LEU A 313 -0.48 4.17 -7.91
CA LEU A 313 -0.80 5.55 -8.31
C LEU A 313 0.22 6.58 -7.85
N ALA A 314 1.04 6.27 -6.84
CA ALA A 314 2.13 7.17 -6.46
C ALA A 314 3.20 7.24 -7.57
N SER A 315 3.36 6.19 -8.39
CA SER A 315 4.34 6.12 -9.47
C SER A 315 4.17 7.21 -10.55
N PRO A 316 2.97 7.50 -11.10
CA PRO A 316 2.74 8.65 -12.00
C PRO A 316 2.78 10.00 -11.29
N VAL A 317 2.56 10.06 -9.97
CA VAL A 317 2.63 11.33 -9.20
C VAL A 317 4.07 11.84 -9.07
N VAL A 318 5.05 10.94 -8.95
CA VAL A 318 6.46 11.29 -8.81
C VAL A 318 6.99 12.11 -10.01
N PRO A 319 6.76 11.73 -11.28
CA PRO A 319 7.10 12.59 -12.43
C PRO A 319 6.46 13.97 -12.42
N ILE A 320 5.22 14.12 -11.93
CA ILE A 320 4.56 15.44 -11.83
C ILE A 320 5.29 16.31 -10.82
N LEU A 321 5.59 15.74 -9.64
CA LEU A 321 6.36 16.44 -8.62
C LEU A 321 7.77 16.75 -9.12
N ALA A 322 8.37 15.88 -9.93
CA ALA A 322 9.65 16.11 -10.57
C ALA A 322 9.59 17.31 -11.53
N VAL A 323 8.55 17.40 -12.37
CA VAL A 323 8.33 18.56 -13.26
C VAL A 323 8.13 19.85 -12.44
N ILE A 324 7.37 19.82 -11.35
CA ILE A 324 7.08 21.01 -10.55
C ILE A 324 8.32 21.49 -9.78
N PHE A 325 9.01 20.59 -9.09
CA PHE A 325 10.10 20.96 -8.18
C PHE A 325 11.47 20.99 -8.86
N PHE A 326 11.68 20.14 -9.86
CA PHE A 326 12.97 19.98 -10.56
C PHE A 326 12.94 20.50 -12.00
N HIS A 327 11.79 20.98 -12.49
CA HIS A 327 11.62 21.54 -13.84
C HIS A 327 11.94 20.52 -14.94
N ASP A 328 11.69 19.24 -14.66
CA ASP A 328 11.84 18.14 -15.61
C ASP A 328 10.92 18.30 -16.83
N LYS A 329 11.34 17.75 -17.99
CA LYS A 329 10.52 17.75 -19.20
C LYS A 329 9.42 16.68 -19.15
N MET A 330 8.18 17.10 -19.40
CA MET A 330 7.01 16.22 -19.49
C MET A 330 6.69 15.90 -20.96
N ASP A 331 6.87 14.63 -21.33
CA ASP A 331 6.56 14.13 -22.68
C ASP A 331 5.09 13.67 -22.79
N GLY A 332 4.52 13.69 -23.99
CA GLY A 332 3.14 13.31 -24.29
C GLY A 332 2.80 11.89 -23.84
N ILE A 333 3.73 10.94 -23.91
CA ILE A 333 3.53 9.57 -23.43
C ILE A 333 3.42 9.53 -21.89
N LYS A 334 4.19 10.34 -21.16
CA LYS A 334 4.07 10.47 -19.69
C LYS A 334 2.69 11.01 -19.31
N ALA A 335 2.18 12.00 -20.06
CA ALA A 335 0.84 12.54 -19.86
C ALA A 335 -0.27 11.50 -20.14
N MET A 336 -0.15 10.72 -21.22
CA MET A 336 -1.09 9.64 -21.53
C MET A 336 -1.11 8.55 -20.46
N ALA A 337 0.05 8.15 -19.95
CA ALA A 337 0.14 7.17 -18.88
C ALA A 337 -0.52 7.68 -17.59
N MET A 338 -0.37 8.95 -17.26
CA MET A 338 -1.04 9.57 -16.12
C MET A 338 -2.58 9.56 -16.27
N LEU A 339 -3.10 9.89 -17.46
CA LEU A 339 -4.54 9.83 -17.73
C LEU A 339 -5.09 8.41 -17.57
N LEU A 340 -4.36 7.40 -18.06
CA LEU A 340 -4.74 5.99 -17.89
C LEU A 340 -4.71 5.54 -16.42
N ALA A 341 -3.74 6.03 -15.64
CA ALA A 341 -3.70 5.76 -14.20
C ALA A 341 -4.91 6.36 -13.48
N ILE A 342 -5.26 7.62 -13.79
CA ILE A 342 -6.44 8.29 -13.24
C ILE A 342 -7.72 7.53 -13.63
N TRP A 343 -7.83 7.10 -14.88
CA TRP A 343 -8.98 6.33 -15.36
C TRP A 343 -9.10 4.96 -14.69
N GLY A 344 -7.99 4.22 -14.57
CA GLY A 344 -7.93 2.95 -13.86
C GLY A 344 -8.33 3.11 -12.39
N PHE A 345 -7.89 4.18 -11.74
CA PHE A 345 -8.26 4.51 -10.37
C PHE A 345 -9.75 4.84 -10.21
N LEU A 346 -10.28 5.74 -11.03
CA LEU A 346 -11.69 6.14 -10.98
C LEU A 346 -12.61 4.92 -11.20
N SER A 347 -12.23 4.02 -12.11
CA SER A 347 -12.93 2.76 -12.33
C SER A 347 -12.96 1.87 -11.09
N TYR A 348 -11.85 1.84 -10.32
CA TYR A 348 -11.76 1.04 -9.11
C TYR A 348 -12.60 1.63 -7.96
N ILE A 349 -12.48 2.94 -7.71
CA ILE A 349 -13.25 3.63 -6.66
C ILE A 349 -14.75 3.52 -6.93
N TYR A 350 -15.17 3.71 -8.18
CA TYR A 350 -16.57 3.60 -8.55
C TYR A 350 -17.12 2.20 -8.25
N GLN A 351 -16.36 1.15 -8.54
CA GLN A 351 -16.74 -0.21 -8.20
C GLN A 351 -16.83 -0.44 -6.68
N GLN A 352 -15.87 0.08 -5.91
CA GLN A 352 -15.90 -0.02 -4.45
C GLN A 352 -17.15 0.66 -3.85
N TYR A 353 -17.55 1.81 -4.41
CA TYR A 353 -18.79 2.49 -4.04
C TYR A 353 -20.04 1.66 -4.38
N LEU A 354 -20.07 1.03 -5.56
CA LEU A 354 -21.17 0.15 -5.96
C LEU A 354 -21.27 -1.09 -5.05
N ASP A 355 -20.15 -1.71 -4.70
CA ASP A 355 -20.13 -2.90 -3.85
C ASP A 355 -20.55 -2.58 -2.41
N ASP A 356 -20.12 -1.42 -1.88
CA ASP A 356 -20.60 -0.92 -0.58
C ASP A 356 -22.10 -0.63 -0.60
N SER A 357 -22.60 0.01 -1.66
CA SER A 357 -24.04 0.30 -1.84
C SER A 357 -24.88 -0.98 -1.93
N LYS A 358 -24.43 -1.99 -2.69
CA LYS A 358 -25.08 -3.31 -2.78
C LYS A 358 -25.07 -4.03 -1.44
N SER A 359 -23.98 -3.94 -0.68
CA SER A 359 -23.89 -4.54 0.67
C SER A 359 -24.93 -3.94 1.64
N LYS A 360 -25.18 -2.63 1.54
CA LYS A 360 -26.18 -1.90 2.33
C LYS A 360 -27.60 -2.32 1.96
N VAL A 361 -27.91 -2.43 0.67
CA VAL A 361 -29.23 -2.91 0.20
C VAL A 361 -29.49 -4.33 0.68
N LYS A 362 -28.48 -5.22 0.58
CA LYS A 362 -28.60 -6.62 1.05
C LYS A 362 -28.75 -6.73 2.57
N LYS A 363 -28.09 -5.86 3.35
CA LYS A 363 -28.29 -5.77 4.81
C LYS A 363 -29.68 -5.26 5.18
N LYS A 364 -30.20 -4.24 4.48
CA LYS A 364 -31.58 -3.75 4.66
C LYS A 364 -32.62 -4.81 4.31
N MET A 365 -32.47 -5.51 3.18
CA MET A 365 -33.36 -6.61 2.80
C MET A 365 -33.36 -7.75 3.83
N LYS A 366 -32.19 -8.10 4.38
CA LYS A 366 -32.09 -9.12 5.46
C LYS A 366 -32.68 -8.66 6.79
N ALA A 367 -32.56 -7.38 7.14
CA ALA A 367 -33.17 -6.83 8.35
C ALA A 367 -34.71 -6.88 8.24
N ASN A 368 -35.25 -6.42 7.11
CA ASN A 368 -36.69 -6.42 6.86
C ASN A 368 -37.27 -7.85 6.79
N SER A 369 -36.54 -8.82 6.22
CA SER A 369 -36.99 -10.22 6.19
C SER A 369 -37.02 -10.87 7.58
N ASN A 370 -36.05 -10.51 8.44
CA ASN A 370 -35.99 -11.04 9.79
C ASN A 370 -37.11 -10.44 10.67
N GLU A 371 -37.40 -9.14 10.55
CA GLU A 371 -38.51 -8.50 11.25
C GLU A 371 -39.88 -9.06 10.82
N ALA A 372 -40.08 -9.31 9.52
CA ALA A 372 -41.29 -9.97 9.01
C ALA A 372 -41.47 -11.41 9.56
N SER A 373 -40.38 -12.15 9.74
CA SER A 373 -40.43 -13.53 10.30
C SER A 373 -40.70 -13.58 11.81
N LEU A 374 -40.26 -12.55 12.56
CA LEU A 374 -40.54 -12.42 14.00
C LEU A 374 -41.98 -11.93 14.26
N GLY A 375 -42.56 -11.11 13.38
CA GLY A 375 -43.97 -10.70 13.48
C GLY A 375 -44.96 -11.85 13.29
N LEU A 376 -44.61 -12.85 12.46
CA LEU A 376 -45.45 -14.03 12.20
C LEU A 376 -45.39 -15.09 13.31
N THR A 377 -44.36 -15.09 14.16
CA THR A 377 -44.19 -16.06 15.26
C THR A 377 -44.75 -15.57 16.61
N GLY A 378 -45.12 -14.29 16.72
CA GLY A 378 -45.75 -13.69 17.91
C GLY A 378 -47.28 -13.66 17.90
N GLN A 379 -47.93 -14.27 16.91
CA GLN A 379 -49.40 -14.33 16.78
C GLN A 379 -50.00 -15.73 16.98
N VAL A 380 -49.28 -16.66 17.63
CA VAL A 380 -49.81 -17.99 17.97
C VAL A 380 -50.09 -18.11 19.46
#